data_AF-A0A3A8IPX8-F1
#
_entry.id   AF-A0A3A8IPX8-F1
#
_cell.length_a   1.000
_cell.length_b   1.000
_cell.length_c   1.000
_cell.angle_alpha   90.00
_cell.angle_beta   90.00
_cell.angle_gamma   90.00
#
_symmetry.space_group_name_H-M   'P 1'
#
loop_
_entity.id
_entity.type
_entity.pdbx_description
1 polymer ?
#
loop_
_entity_poly.entity_id
_entity_poly.type
_entity_poly.pdbx_seq_one_letter_code
_entity_poly.pdbx_strand_id
1 'polypeptide(L)'
;MDATLRARVVLAVVSWWMTGCMATGTVVEGRLQPQHFKFVTIVEQTGPGAGGWRAACVRVPLRRDTGEVYPCQLGIGLPMQTSRMGPIPLPLAQRISADCANLAAQTVFRAATPTTPLGLACEEFRGTYTLALSEAIVGSRVSKTCRRETTPVEPRFQKP
;
A
#
# COMPACT_ATOMS: atom_id res chain seq x y z
N MET A 1 -60.30 52.33 -17.09
CA MET A 1 -59.49 52.86 -15.99
C MET A 1 -58.13 52.19 -16.08
N ASP A 2 -57.11 52.99 -16.40
CA ASP A 2 -55.69 52.64 -16.36
C ASP A 2 -55.26 52.06 -15.02
N ALA A 3 -54.32 51.10 -15.03
CA ALA A 3 -53.17 51.07 -14.12
C ALA A 3 -52.24 49.88 -14.42
N THR A 4 -51.23 50.15 -15.23
CA THR A 4 -49.84 49.68 -15.13
C THR A 4 -49.40 49.27 -13.72
N LEU A 5 -48.69 48.13 -13.55
CA LEU A 5 -47.35 48.08 -12.93
C LEU A 5 -46.82 46.65 -12.65
N ARG A 6 -45.62 46.41 -13.22
CA ARG A 6 -44.42 45.81 -12.61
C ARG A 6 -44.37 44.30 -12.33
N ALA A 7 -43.67 43.65 -13.26
CA ALA A 7 -42.70 42.60 -12.99
C ALA A 7 -41.87 42.86 -11.72
N ARG A 8 -41.74 41.83 -10.87
CA ARG A 8 -40.66 41.70 -9.89
C ARG A 8 -40.14 40.27 -9.89
N VAL A 9 -39.03 40.09 -10.58
CA VAL A 9 -38.09 39.00 -10.38
C VAL A 9 -37.63 39.07 -8.92
N VAL A 10 -37.93 38.03 -8.13
CA VAL A 10 -37.35 37.84 -6.80
C VAL A 10 -36.48 36.58 -6.88
N LEU A 11 -35.20 36.81 -7.13
CA LEU A 11 -34.13 35.85 -6.84
C LEU A 11 -34.10 35.60 -5.33
N ALA A 12 -34.52 34.42 -4.90
CA ALA A 12 -34.32 33.94 -3.54
C ALA A 12 -33.22 32.87 -3.54
N VAL A 13 -32.00 33.36 -3.34
CA VAL A 13 -30.77 32.74 -2.84
C VAL A 13 -30.90 31.27 -2.42
N VAL A 14 -30.45 30.37 -3.30
CA VAL A 14 -30.13 28.99 -2.95
C VAL A 14 -28.88 29.02 -2.07
N SER A 15 -29.07 28.81 -0.77
CA SER A 15 -27.98 28.67 0.20
C SER A 15 -27.29 27.33 -0.04
N TRP A 16 -26.25 27.35 -0.88
CA TRP A 16 -25.31 26.24 -1.02
C TRP A 16 -24.66 25.96 0.33
N TRP A 17 -25.04 24.83 0.91
CA TRP A 17 -24.29 24.15 1.95
C TRP A 17 -22.99 23.66 1.32
N MET A 18 -21.95 24.50 1.34
CA MET A 18 -20.58 24.04 1.10
C MET A 18 -20.03 23.48 2.41
N THR A 19 -20.57 22.35 2.85
CA THR A 19 -19.88 21.47 3.80
C THR A 19 -18.74 20.83 3.03
N GLY A 20 -17.63 21.56 2.92
CA GLY A 20 -16.41 21.01 2.36
C GLY A 20 -15.91 19.90 3.26
N CYS A 21 -16.08 18.65 2.85
CA CYS A 21 -15.34 17.53 3.42
C CYS A 21 -13.86 17.73 3.08
N MET A 22 -13.11 18.38 3.98
CA MET A 22 -11.67 18.23 3.98
C MET A 22 -11.37 16.78 4.31
N ALA A 23 -11.19 15.96 3.27
CA ALA A 23 -10.68 14.62 3.39
C ALA A 23 -9.24 14.70 3.91
N THR A 24 -9.10 14.75 5.23
CA THR A 24 -7.83 14.57 5.94
C THR A 24 -7.55 13.07 5.97
N GLY A 25 -7.20 12.51 4.83
CA GLY A 25 -6.90 11.09 4.68
C GLY A 25 -5.42 10.83 4.91
N THR A 26 -5.04 9.70 5.49
CA THR A 26 -3.65 9.25 5.44
C THR A 26 -3.31 8.93 3.98
N VAL A 27 -2.53 9.79 3.31
CA VAL A 27 -2.13 9.57 1.93
C VAL A 27 -0.89 8.67 1.89
N VAL A 28 -0.96 7.56 1.15
CA VAL A 28 0.26 6.91 0.68
C VAL A 28 0.80 7.76 -0.47
N GLU A 29 1.80 8.57 -0.16
CA GLU A 29 2.55 9.25 -1.19
C GLU A 29 3.25 8.17 -2.03
N GLY A 30 2.91 8.07 -3.32
CA GLY A 30 3.60 7.22 -4.29
C GLY A 30 3.28 5.71 -4.29
N ARG A 31 3.77 5.03 -5.32
CA ARG A 31 3.55 3.60 -5.58
C ARG A 31 4.81 2.80 -5.29
N LEU A 32 4.70 1.67 -4.58
CA LEU A 32 5.80 0.73 -4.41
C LEU A 32 6.13 0.11 -5.78
N GLN A 33 7.36 0.32 -6.24
CA GLN A 33 7.85 -0.20 -7.51
C GLN A 33 8.51 -1.58 -7.30
N PRO A 34 8.53 -2.45 -8.34
CA PRO A 34 9.20 -3.76 -8.26
C PRO A 34 10.64 -3.67 -7.74
N GLN A 35 11.39 -2.64 -8.14
CA GLN A 35 12.78 -2.41 -7.72
C GLN A 35 12.96 -2.12 -6.22
N HIS A 36 11.90 -1.75 -5.50
CA HIS A 36 11.97 -1.62 -4.03
C HIS A 36 12.08 -2.99 -3.33
N PHE A 37 11.71 -4.07 -4.02
CA PHE A 37 11.76 -5.43 -3.51
C PHE A 37 13.09 -6.08 -3.89
N LYS A 38 14.14 -5.76 -3.14
CA LYS A 38 15.47 -6.37 -3.33
C LYS A 38 15.51 -7.73 -2.63
N PHE A 39 15.15 -8.78 -3.38
CA PHE A 39 15.21 -10.14 -2.88
C PHE A 39 16.65 -10.67 -2.88
N VAL A 40 17.02 -11.31 -1.77
CA VAL A 40 18.23 -12.12 -1.64
C VAL A 40 17.85 -13.56 -1.32
N THR A 41 18.62 -14.52 -1.79
CA THR A 41 18.45 -15.92 -1.42
C THR A 41 18.81 -16.11 0.05
N ILE A 42 17.91 -16.72 0.82
CA ILE A 42 18.09 -17.05 2.25
C ILE A 42 18.14 -18.56 2.50
N VAL A 43 17.64 -19.35 1.55
CA VAL A 43 17.78 -20.80 1.52
C VAL A 43 18.06 -21.16 0.06
N GLU A 44 19.17 -21.85 -0.19
CA GLU A 44 19.54 -22.27 -1.54
C GLU A 44 18.60 -23.34 -2.08
N GLN A 45 18.43 -23.35 -3.40
CA GLN A 45 17.73 -24.43 -4.09
C GLN A 45 18.76 -25.52 -4.44
N THR A 46 18.74 -26.65 -3.73
CA THR A 46 19.73 -27.72 -3.89
C THR A 46 19.32 -28.80 -4.90
N GLY A 47 18.17 -28.67 -5.56
CA GLY A 47 17.71 -29.62 -6.58
C GLY A 47 16.35 -29.27 -7.19
N PRO A 48 15.87 -30.06 -8.17
CA PRO A 48 14.57 -29.87 -8.81
C PRO A 48 13.43 -30.06 -7.81
N GLY A 49 12.53 -29.08 -7.67
CA GLY A 49 11.35 -29.18 -6.82
C GLY A 49 11.15 -28.00 -5.85
N ALA A 50 10.24 -28.19 -4.90
CA ALA A 50 9.85 -27.20 -3.89
C ALA A 50 10.97 -26.97 -2.86
N GLY A 51 11.96 -26.19 -3.24
CA GLY A 51 13.05 -25.74 -2.39
C GLY A 51 13.39 -24.28 -2.68
N GLY A 52 14.30 -23.75 -1.88
CA GLY A 52 14.80 -22.39 -2.05
C GLY A 52 13.84 -21.32 -1.54
N TRP A 53 14.40 -20.34 -0.84
CA TRP A 53 13.67 -19.20 -0.33
C TRP A 53 14.46 -17.93 -0.60
N ARG A 54 13.73 -16.86 -0.87
CA ARG A 54 14.28 -15.51 -0.94
C ARG A 54 13.53 -14.59 0.01
N ALA A 55 14.22 -13.57 0.49
CA ALA A 55 13.63 -12.54 1.33
C ALA A 55 13.98 -11.14 0.85
N ALA A 56 13.10 -10.19 1.11
CA ALA A 56 13.32 -8.76 0.91
C ALA A 56 12.88 -7.98 2.16
N CYS A 57 13.41 -6.76 2.31
CA CYS A 57 13.02 -5.85 3.37
C CYS A 57 12.67 -4.49 2.78
N VAL A 58 11.45 -4.02 3.05
CA VAL A 58 10.97 -2.71 2.60
C VAL A 58 10.48 -1.94 3.82
N ARG A 59 10.92 -0.69 3.98
CA ARG A 59 10.43 0.24 5.01
C ARG A 59 9.63 1.34 4.33
N VAL A 60 8.31 1.26 4.46
CA VAL A 60 7.39 2.21 3.83
C VAL A 60 7.13 3.35 4.80
N PRO A 61 7.46 4.61 4.47
CA PRO A 61 7.10 5.74 5.31
C PRO A 61 5.58 5.98 5.19
N LEU A 62 4.85 5.76 6.29
CA LEU A 62 3.46 6.19 6.39
C LEU A 62 3.46 7.62 6.85
N ARG A 63 2.78 8.49 6.11
CA ARG A 63 2.71 9.91 6.40
C ARG A 63 1.28 10.34 6.67
N ARG A 64 1.16 11.33 7.55
CA ARG A 64 -0.07 12.03 7.85
C ARG A 64 0.06 13.47 7.38
N ASP A 65 -1.07 14.09 7.08
CA ASP A 65 -1.14 15.51 6.70
C ASP A 65 -0.58 16.45 7.78
N THR A 66 -0.57 16.00 9.04
CA THR A 66 0.04 16.73 10.18
C THR A 66 1.58 16.75 10.15
N GLY A 67 2.20 16.01 9.22
CA GLY A 67 3.66 15.86 9.13
C GLY A 67 4.23 14.69 9.96
N GLU A 68 3.39 13.95 10.69
CA GLU A 68 3.82 12.73 11.38
C GLU A 68 4.27 11.67 10.36
N VAL A 69 5.42 11.05 10.61
CA VAL A 69 5.97 9.97 9.78
C VAL A 69 6.21 8.73 10.64
N TYR A 70 5.63 7.60 10.22
CA TYR A 70 5.82 6.32 10.86
C TYR A 70 6.45 5.31 9.89
N PRO A 71 7.66 4.78 10.17
CA PRO A 71 8.31 3.81 9.29
C PRO A 71 7.68 2.42 9.43
N CYS A 72 6.86 2.03 8.47
CA CYS A 72 6.24 0.71 8.41
C CYS A 72 7.18 -0.32 7.77
N GLN A 73 7.82 -1.15 8.60
CA GLN A 73 8.71 -2.21 8.13
C GLN A 73 7.95 -3.44 7.63
N LEU A 74 8.33 -3.95 6.46
CA LEU A 74 7.80 -5.15 5.81
C LEU A 74 8.97 -6.11 5.53
N GLY A 75 9.02 -7.22 6.26
CA GLY A 75 9.86 -8.37 5.88
C GLY A 75 9.05 -9.27 4.96
N ILE A 76 9.55 -9.55 3.76
CA ILE A 76 8.87 -10.38 2.76
C ILE A 76 9.68 -11.66 2.56
N GLY A 77 9.02 -12.81 2.62
CA GLY A 77 9.62 -14.11 2.31
C GLY A 77 8.83 -14.81 1.21
N LEU A 78 9.51 -15.27 0.17
CA LEU A 78 8.90 -15.97 -0.96
C LEU A 78 9.62 -17.29 -1.23
N PRO A 79 8.88 -18.36 -1.58
CA PRO A 79 9.50 -19.53 -2.17
C PRO A 79 10.11 -19.19 -3.55
N MET A 80 11.15 -19.92 -3.94
CA MET A 80 11.73 -19.80 -5.28
C MET A 80 10.90 -20.51 -6.35
N GLN A 81 10.09 -21.49 -5.92
CA GLN A 81 9.22 -22.28 -6.78
C GLN A 81 7.95 -22.70 -6.01
N THR A 82 6.82 -22.80 -6.70
CA THR A 82 5.60 -23.40 -6.15
C THR A 82 5.05 -24.45 -7.12
N SER A 83 4.23 -25.38 -6.63
CA SER A 83 3.57 -26.37 -7.50
C SER A 83 2.63 -25.73 -8.53
N ARG A 84 2.05 -24.57 -8.22
CA ARG A 84 1.11 -23.85 -9.08
C ARG A 84 1.81 -23.05 -10.18
N MET A 85 2.93 -22.41 -9.86
CA MET A 85 3.61 -21.47 -10.77
C MET A 85 4.89 -22.04 -11.38
N GLY A 86 5.39 -23.18 -10.89
CA GLY A 86 6.75 -23.62 -11.18
C GLY A 86 7.78 -22.64 -10.59
N PRO A 87 9.00 -22.59 -11.15
CA PRO A 87 10.02 -21.62 -10.78
C PRO A 87 9.50 -20.19 -10.94
N ILE A 88 9.76 -19.34 -9.95
CA ILE A 88 9.32 -17.94 -9.95
C ILE A 88 10.54 -17.07 -10.27
N PRO A 89 10.64 -16.45 -11.47
CA PRO A 89 11.75 -15.56 -11.78
C PRO A 89 11.80 -14.35 -10.83
N LEU A 90 13.00 -13.82 -10.58
CA LEU A 90 13.17 -12.65 -9.72
C LEU A 90 12.31 -11.44 -10.17
N PRO A 91 12.27 -11.05 -11.46
CA PRO A 91 11.43 -9.93 -11.90
C PRO A 91 9.93 -10.17 -11.65
N LEU A 92 9.48 -11.42 -11.75
CA LEU A 92 8.09 -11.78 -11.47
C LEU A 92 7.78 -11.67 -9.96
N ALA A 93 8.67 -12.18 -9.11
CA ALA A 93 8.55 -12.06 -7.65
C ALA A 93 8.47 -10.59 -7.21
N GLN A 94 9.30 -9.72 -7.81
CA GLN A 94 9.29 -8.28 -7.56
C GLN A 94 8.00 -7.62 -8.00
N ARG A 95 7.51 -7.93 -9.22
CA ARG A 95 6.26 -7.39 -9.74
C ARG A 95 5.07 -7.79 -8.87
N ILE A 96 4.90 -9.07 -8.58
CA ILE A 96 3.80 -9.57 -7.74
C ILE A 96 3.85 -8.92 -6.36
N SER A 97 5.02 -8.85 -5.75
CA SER A 97 5.18 -8.22 -4.43
C SER A 97 4.77 -6.76 -4.43
N ALA A 98 5.17 -6.00 -5.46
CA ALA A 98 4.78 -4.61 -5.63
C ALA A 98 3.27 -4.46 -5.86
N ASP A 99 2.68 -5.24 -6.76
CA ASP A 99 1.24 -5.15 -7.06
C ASP A 99 0.38 -5.50 -5.85
N CYS A 100 0.68 -6.59 -5.15
CA CYS A 100 -0.01 -6.98 -3.92
C CYS A 100 0.17 -5.94 -2.80
N ALA A 101 1.36 -5.37 -2.63
CA ALA A 101 1.59 -4.33 -1.63
C ALA A 101 0.84 -3.04 -1.96
N ASN A 102 0.79 -2.65 -3.23
CA ASN A 102 0.04 -1.46 -3.65
C ASN A 102 -1.47 -1.66 -3.50
N LEU A 103 -1.99 -2.85 -3.80
CA LEU A 103 -3.40 -3.19 -3.59
C LEU A 103 -3.75 -3.16 -2.10
N ALA A 104 -2.91 -3.74 -1.25
CA ALA A 104 -3.10 -3.74 0.20
C ALA A 104 -3.05 -2.32 0.77
N ALA A 105 -2.07 -1.52 0.34
CA ALA A 105 -1.97 -0.11 0.72
C ALA A 105 -3.23 0.65 0.29
N GLN A 106 -3.64 0.53 -0.98
CA GLN A 106 -4.86 1.17 -1.47
C GLN A 106 -6.10 0.78 -0.64
N THR A 107 -6.21 -0.48 -0.25
CA THR A 107 -7.33 -0.98 0.55
C THR A 107 -7.36 -0.36 1.94
N VAL A 108 -6.23 -0.41 2.65
CA VAL A 108 -6.13 0.05 4.05
C VAL A 108 -6.23 1.57 4.15
N PHE A 109 -5.47 2.29 3.33
CA PHE A 109 -5.38 3.75 3.46
C PHE A 109 -6.58 4.49 2.86
N ARG A 110 -7.41 3.83 2.03
CA ARG A 110 -8.74 4.36 1.66
C ARG A 110 -9.75 4.26 2.80
N ALA A 111 -9.63 3.24 3.65
CA ALA A 111 -10.51 3.05 4.80
C ALA A 111 -10.03 3.81 6.05
N ALA A 112 -8.76 4.19 6.09
CA ALA A 112 -8.16 4.90 7.20
C ALA A 112 -8.74 6.31 7.39
N THR A 113 -9.00 6.66 8.64
CA THR A 113 -9.49 7.98 9.04
C THR A 113 -8.34 8.89 9.50
N PRO A 114 -8.55 10.22 9.55
CA PRO A 114 -7.59 11.14 10.15
C PRO A 114 -7.30 10.87 11.63
N THR A 115 -8.01 10.00 12.32
CA THR A 115 -7.70 9.63 13.72
C THR A 115 -7.01 8.27 13.83
N THR A 116 -6.88 7.53 12.74
CA THR A 116 -6.29 6.18 12.73
C THR A 116 -4.80 6.25 13.09
N PRO A 117 -4.35 5.64 14.20
CA PRO A 117 -2.93 5.64 14.57
C PRO A 117 -2.07 5.01 13.46
N LEU A 118 -0.97 5.67 13.05
CA LEU A 118 -0.15 5.18 11.94
C LEU A 118 0.44 3.78 12.19
N GLY A 119 0.73 3.46 13.45
CA GLY A 119 1.14 2.11 13.84
C GLY A 119 0.05 1.07 13.58
N LEU A 120 -1.22 1.38 13.86
CA LEU A 120 -2.34 0.48 13.59
C LEU A 120 -2.55 0.31 12.07
N ALA A 121 -2.47 1.41 11.31
CA ALA A 121 -2.55 1.36 9.86
C ALA A 121 -1.42 0.52 9.24
N CYS A 122 -0.21 0.55 9.82
CA CYS A 122 0.87 -0.33 9.41
C CYS A 122 0.58 -1.82 9.69
N GLU A 123 -0.04 -2.14 10.82
CA GLU A 123 -0.42 -3.53 11.12
C GLU A 123 -1.50 -4.04 10.18
N GLU A 124 -2.51 -3.22 9.90
CA GLU A 124 -3.56 -3.56 8.95
C GLU A 124 -3.00 -3.72 7.54
N PHE A 125 -2.10 -2.81 7.12
CA PHE A 125 -1.40 -2.92 5.85
C PHE A 125 -0.61 -4.23 5.74
N ARG A 126 0.13 -4.63 6.77
CA ARG A 126 0.82 -5.93 6.80
C ARG A 126 -0.16 -7.10 6.69
N GLY A 127 -1.28 -7.05 7.40
CA GLY A 127 -2.31 -8.08 7.36
C GLY A 127 -2.89 -8.24 5.94
N THR A 128 -3.37 -7.16 5.36
CA THR A 128 -3.93 -7.16 3.99
C THR A 128 -2.88 -7.56 2.95
N TYR A 129 -1.62 -7.12 3.12
CA TYR A 129 -0.54 -7.52 2.23
C TYR A 129 -0.21 -9.02 2.36
N THR A 130 -0.24 -9.58 3.57
CA THR A 130 -0.06 -11.02 3.81
C THR A 130 -1.11 -11.82 3.04
N LEU A 131 -2.39 -11.43 3.16
CA LEU A 131 -3.49 -12.10 2.47
C LEU A 131 -3.30 -12.06 0.95
N ALA A 132 -3.14 -10.86 0.38
CA ALA A 132 -2.97 -10.67 -1.05
C ALA A 132 -1.75 -11.43 -1.61
N LEU A 133 -0.63 -11.43 -0.89
CA LEU A 133 0.59 -12.10 -1.33
C LEU A 133 0.45 -13.63 -1.22
N SER A 134 -0.22 -14.14 -0.19
CA SER A 134 -0.45 -15.58 0.01
C SER A 134 -1.37 -16.18 -1.05
N GLU A 135 -2.33 -15.40 -1.55
CA GLU A 135 -3.19 -15.78 -2.66
C GLU A 135 -2.42 -15.83 -3.99
N ALA A 136 -1.54 -14.85 -4.22
CA ALA A 136 -0.74 -14.76 -5.44
C ALA A 136 0.42 -15.79 -5.47
N ILE A 137 1.11 -15.99 -4.36
CA ILE A 137 2.24 -16.91 -4.20
C ILE A 137 2.01 -17.75 -2.94
N VAL A 138 1.59 -18.99 -3.15
CA VAL A 138 1.37 -19.95 -2.06
C VAL A 138 2.64 -20.15 -1.25
N GLY A 139 2.52 -20.05 0.08
CA GLY A 139 3.63 -20.19 1.02
C GLY A 139 4.43 -18.92 1.26
N SER A 140 4.10 -17.80 0.59
CA SER A 140 4.67 -16.49 0.90
C SER A 140 4.35 -16.03 2.32
N ARG A 141 5.19 -15.12 2.84
CA ARG A 141 5.07 -14.59 4.20
C ARG A 141 5.39 -13.10 4.22
N VAL A 142 4.67 -12.36 5.06
CA VAL A 142 4.99 -10.98 5.43
C VAL A 142 5.15 -10.90 6.94
N SER A 143 6.20 -10.22 7.43
CA SER A 143 6.53 -10.10 8.85
C SER A 143 6.86 -8.67 9.24
N LYS A 144 6.72 -8.36 10.54
CA LYS A 144 7.12 -7.07 11.12
C LYS A 144 8.64 -6.89 11.16
N THR A 145 9.37 -8.00 11.22
CA THR A 145 10.83 -8.04 11.29
C THR A 145 11.42 -8.44 9.94
N CYS A 146 12.50 -7.76 9.53
CA CYS A 146 13.28 -8.17 8.37
C CYS A 146 14.28 -9.28 8.71
N ARG A 147 14.61 -10.09 7.70
CA ARG A 147 15.68 -11.09 7.77
C ARG A 147 17.03 -10.38 7.83
N ARG A 148 18.00 -10.91 8.57
CA ARG A 148 19.31 -10.25 8.79
C ARG A 148 20.12 -10.14 7.50
N GLU A 149 19.88 -11.05 6.58
CA GLU A 149 20.50 -11.16 5.26
C GLU A 149 19.99 -10.08 4.29
N THR A 150 18.86 -9.44 4.59
CA THR A 150 18.23 -8.44 3.70
C THR A 150 18.68 -7.03 4.02
N THR A 151 18.92 -6.22 2.99
CA THR A 151 19.14 -4.78 3.14
C THR A 151 17.80 -4.03 3.07
N PRO A 152 17.39 -3.30 4.11
CA PRO A 152 16.17 -2.51 4.09
C PRO A 152 16.20 -1.46 2.97
N VAL A 153 15.15 -1.45 2.14
CA VAL A 153 14.93 -0.40 1.15
C VAL A 153 13.89 0.56 1.67
N GLU A 154 14.21 1.86 1.67
CA GLU A 154 13.30 2.95 1.99
C GLU A 154 12.90 3.65 0.68
N PRO A 155 11.68 3.42 0.17
CA PRO A 155 11.17 4.13 -1.00
C PRO A 155 11.14 5.64 -0.74
N ARG A 156 11.77 6.40 -1.63
CA ARG A 156 11.62 7.86 -1.65
C ARG A 156 10.46 8.20 -2.57
N PHE A 157 9.33 8.51 -1.98
CA PHE A 157 8.20 9.06 -2.70
C PHE A 157 8.39 10.57 -2.79
N GLN A 158 8.55 11.09 -4.00
CA GLN A 158 8.56 12.53 -4.23
C GLN A 158 7.13 13.03 -4.09
N LYS A 159 6.97 14.16 -3.38
CA LYS A 159 5.70 14.89 -3.36
C LYS A 159 5.45 15.41 -4.79
N PRO A 160 4.25 15.18 -5.37
CA PRO A 160 3.91 15.76 -6.66
C PRO A 160 3.91 17.30 -6.61
#